data_AF-A0A061DF37-F1
#
_entry.id   AF-A0A061DF37-F1
#
_cell.length_a   1.000
_cell.length_b   1.000
_cell.length_c   1.000
_cell.angle_alpha   90.00
_cell.angle_beta   90.00
_cell.angle_gamma   90.00
#
_symmetry.space_group_name_H-M   'P 1'
#
loop_
_entity.id
_entity.type
_entity.pdbx_description
1 polymer ?
#
loop_
_entity_poly.entity_id
_entity_poly.type
_entity_poly.pdbx_seq_one_letter_code
_entity_poly.pdbx_strand_id
1 'polypeptide(L)'
;MDAERQQLRSANNKLRDNIEELRRSMQPKEDALEALQQSLLEKEQMLEDLQGLLEAADERKQASLAELAAKHQKNMESLEAQLADALSDRTKATETISSLQVLLAEKESKIAEMDAASTGEAARLRAAVESIKGELAHLKHEHEKEKESWEAASKAFKTKLEIAESNCIRAEIEAAKMRSQLELEASVQTQMLSTREAELAAAKEEISRLEREFSSYKIRAHALLQKKDAELAAAKDSEQIKELEEALKETEREVSFISAERDEARQDLQNVLSNHDKELAERDAALDNAKQQIKSLEVNLDSAKARHQSEKVAWEIDLKNLEETWRIRCEALTAENEASSSEDIQKELEETKQRCKRLKDEHASFRDLADRMIEEKDKEISRLLDDNKNLQRSLESRPLADHAGNYNTATQKQDAPNLSTSAAEQQILLLARQQAQREEELAQSQRHILALQEEIEELERENRLHSQQEAMLKEELRNMERSKRREGVDMTYLKNVILKLLETGEVEALLPVVGMLLQFSPEEMQKCQQAYRTSIDVPASPANEASGSTLSLFSRFSFS
;
A
#
# COMPACT_ATOMS: atom_id res chain seq x y z
N MET A 1 98.17 112.81 119.47
CA MET A 1 98.04 112.47 118.04
C MET A 1 98.70 111.15 117.63
N ASP A 2 99.66 110.56 118.37
CA ASP A 2 100.27 109.27 117.96
C ASP A 2 99.45 108.00 118.31
N ALA A 3 98.63 108.01 119.36
CA ALA A 3 97.84 106.83 119.76
C ALA A 3 96.71 106.46 118.78
N GLU A 4 96.05 107.46 118.19
CA GLU A 4 94.93 107.26 117.25
C GLU A 4 95.40 106.65 115.92
N ARG A 5 96.60 107.00 115.44
CA ARG A 5 97.19 106.40 114.24
C ARG A 5 97.49 104.92 114.40
N GLN A 6 97.87 104.48 115.60
CA GLN A 6 98.19 103.07 115.87
C GLN A 6 96.93 102.21 116.03
N GLN A 7 95.86 102.76 116.63
CA GLN A 7 94.54 102.11 116.66
C GLN A 7 93.93 101.96 115.27
N LEU A 8 94.04 102.98 114.42
CA LEU A 8 93.56 102.89 113.04
C LEU A 8 94.33 101.82 112.25
N ARG A 9 95.64 101.69 112.42
CA ARG A 9 96.44 100.65 111.76
C ARG A 9 96.04 99.23 112.21
N SER A 10 95.80 99.01 113.51
CA SER A 10 95.40 97.69 114.00
C SER A 10 93.98 97.32 113.58
N ALA A 11 93.06 98.27 113.59
CA ALA A 11 91.71 98.09 113.08
C ALA A 11 91.71 97.80 111.57
N ASN A 12 92.54 98.51 110.79
CA ASN A 12 92.67 98.30 109.36
C ASN A 12 93.26 96.91 109.04
N ASN A 13 94.28 96.47 109.79
CA ASN A 13 94.83 95.12 109.64
C ASN A 13 93.80 94.03 109.99
N LYS A 14 93.05 94.19 111.08
CA LYS A 14 91.96 93.23 111.43
C LYS A 14 90.85 93.20 110.37
N LEU A 15 90.47 94.36 109.84
CA LEU A 15 89.49 94.42 108.74
C LEU A 15 90.04 93.73 107.49
N ARG A 16 91.32 93.90 107.19
CA ARG A 16 91.98 93.23 106.07
C ARG A 16 92.02 91.71 106.26
N ASP A 17 92.41 91.24 107.43
CA ASP A 17 92.43 89.81 107.76
C ASP A 17 91.02 89.20 107.68
N ASN A 18 89.99 89.90 108.20
CA ASN A 18 88.59 89.48 108.07
C ASN A 18 88.12 89.44 106.61
N ILE A 19 88.54 90.40 105.77
CA ILE A 19 88.23 90.41 104.34
C ILE A 19 88.94 89.27 103.62
N GLU A 20 90.19 88.98 103.97
CA GLU A 20 90.95 87.87 103.39
C GLU A 20 90.42 86.50 103.84
N GLU A 21 89.95 86.36 105.08
CA GLU A 21 89.27 85.17 105.59
C GLU A 21 87.90 84.97 104.94
N LEU A 22 87.11 86.05 104.79
CA LEU A 22 85.86 86.01 104.01
C LEU A 22 86.13 85.61 102.56
N ARG A 23 87.17 86.14 101.91
CA ARG A 23 87.56 85.71 100.56
C ARG A 23 87.98 84.25 100.52
N ARG A 24 88.81 83.77 101.47
CA ARG A 24 89.19 82.34 101.55
C ARG A 24 87.98 81.43 101.82
N SER A 25 86.97 81.90 102.52
CA SER A 25 85.71 81.19 102.78
C SER A 25 84.74 81.21 101.59
N MET A 26 84.75 82.30 100.82
CA MET A 26 83.89 82.50 99.65
C MET A 26 84.44 81.79 98.40
N GLN A 27 85.75 81.79 98.19
CA GLN A 27 86.38 81.16 97.01
C GLN A 27 85.94 79.69 96.78
N PRO A 28 86.00 78.76 97.77
CA PRO A 28 85.55 77.39 97.54
C PRO A 28 84.04 77.26 97.30
N LYS A 29 83.23 78.25 97.73
CA LYS A 29 81.79 78.28 97.45
C LYS A 29 81.52 78.79 96.04
N GLU A 30 82.31 79.74 95.55
CA GLU A 30 82.29 80.21 94.16
C GLU A 30 82.73 79.08 93.22
N ASP A 31 83.84 78.40 93.52
CA ASP A 31 84.31 77.24 92.74
C ASP A 31 83.28 76.09 92.74
N ALA A 32 82.60 75.84 93.88
CA ALA A 32 81.53 74.84 93.96
C ALA A 32 80.26 75.25 93.21
N LEU A 33 79.93 76.54 93.18
CA LEU A 33 78.81 77.07 92.39
C LEU A 33 79.09 76.97 90.89
N GLU A 34 80.30 77.32 90.45
CA GLU A 34 80.72 77.16 89.05
C GLU A 34 80.69 75.68 88.62
N ALA A 35 81.19 74.77 89.46
CA ALA A 35 81.11 73.34 89.20
C ALA A 35 79.66 72.82 89.14
N LEU A 36 78.77 73.33 90.01
CA LEU A 36 77.34 73.00 89.96
C LEU A 36 76.65 73.56 88.73
N GLN A 37 76.99 74.79 88.30
CA GLN A 37 76.46 75.39 87.06
C GLN A 37 76.92 74.61 85.83
N GLN A 38 78.20 74.22 85.76
CA GLN A 38 78.71 73.36 84.68
C GLN A 38 78.00 72.00 84.68
N SER A 39 77.86 71.36 85.85
CA SER A 39 77.13 70.09 85.96
C SER A 39 75.64 70.21 85.60
N LEU A 40 75.01 71.35 85.88
CA LEU A 40 73.63 71.63 85.49
C LEU A 40 73.51 71.77 83.97
N LEU A 41 74.38 72.55 83.33
CA LEU A 41 74.42 72.70 81.87
C LEU A 41 74.68 71.36 81.16
N GLU A 42 75.59 70.54 81.67
CA GLU A 42 75.82 69.19 81.15
C GLU A 42 74.55 68.31 81.26
N LYS A 43 73.81 68.40 82.37
CA LYS A 43 72.55 67.68 82.53
C LYS A 43 71.45 68.22 81.63
N GLU A 44 71.38 69.53 81.40
CA GLU A 44 70.45 70.14 80.45
C GLU A 44 70.74 69.68 79.03
N GLN A 45 72.00 69.68 78.61
CA GLN A 45 72.41 69.15 77.31
C GLN A 45 72.08 67.66 77.18
N MET A 46 72.36 66.85 78.21
CA MET A 46 72.00 65.42 78.19
C MET A 46 70.48 65.21 78.10
N LEU A 47 69.67 66.05 78.73
CA LEU A 47 68.21 65.97 78.63
C LEU A 47 67.72 66.34 77.22
N GLU A 48 68.30 67.36 76.60
CA GLU A 48 67.98 67.75 75.22
C GLU A 48 68.39 66.66 74.23
N ASP A 49 69.58 66.08 74.38
CA ASP A 49 70.04 64.95 73.57
C ASP A 49 69.14 63.71 73.74
N LEU A 50 68.71 63.41 74.97
CA LEU A 50 67.77 62.32 75.24
C LEU A 50 66.38 62.58 74.66
N GLN A 51 65.90 63.83 74.70
CA GLN A 51 64.64 64.23 74.06
C GLN A 51 64.71 64.05 72.55
N GLY A 52 65.78 64.53 71.90
CA GLY A 52 65.97 64.36 70.46
C GLY A 52 66.08 62.89 70.03
N LEU A 53 66.75 62.04 70.84
CA LEU A 53 66.78 60.60 70.60
C LEU A 53 65.41 59.94 70.75
N LEU A 54 64.59 60.39 71.72
CA LEU A 54 63.24 59.89 71.93
C LEU A 54 62.31 60.29 70.76
N GLU A 55 62.36 61.56 70.34
CA GLU A 55 61.60 62.05 69.18
C GLU A 55 61.97 61.29 67.91
N ALA A 56 63.26 61.11 67.63
CA ALA A 56 63.72 60.33 66.48
C ALA A 56 63.29 58.85 66.56
N ALA A 57 63.22 58.27 67.76
CA ALA A 57 62.73 56.91 67.96
C ALA A 57 61.21 56.81 67.72
N ASP A 58 60.43 57.79 68.19
CA ASP A 58 58.99 57.88 67.96
C ASP A 58 58.65 58.13 66.49
N GLU A 59 59.39 58.99 65.78
CA GLU A 59 59.24 59.19 64.34
C GLU A 59 59.52 57.90 63.56
N ARG A 60 60.59 57.17 63.88
CA ARG A 60 60.88 55.87 63.26
C ARG A 60 59.76 54.86 63.52
N LYS A 61 59.23 54.82 64.75
CA LYS A 61 58.11 53.96 65.10
C LYS A 61 56.85 54.33 64.30
N GLN A 62 56.51 55.62 64.21
CA GLN A 62 55.37 56.10 63.44
C GLN A 62 55.52 55.79 61.94
N ALA A 63 56.70 56.00 61.36
CA ALA A 63 57.00 55.65 59.97
C ALA A 63 56.83 54.14 59.72
N SER A 64 57.36 53.29 60.61
CA SER A 64 57.21 51.83 60.50
C SER A 64 55.75 51.36 60.62
N LEU A 65 54.96 52.01 61.48
CA LEU A 65 53.53 51.72 61.62
C LEU A 65 52.74 52.16 60.39
N ALA A 66 53.06 53.33 59.81
CA ALA A 66 52.45 53.82 58.59
C ALA A 66 52.78 52.93 57.39
N GLU A 67 54.04 52.49 57.25
CA GLU A 67 54.45 51.55 56.20
C GLU A 67 53.75 50.19 56.35
N LEU A 68 53.67 49.66 57.57
CA LEU A 68 52.95 48.41 57.85
C LEU A 68 51.45 48.55 57.55
N ALA A 69 50.82 49.65 57.94
CA ALA A 69 49.42 49.94 57.65
C ALA A 69 49.16 50.06 56.13
N ALA A 70 50.02 50.77 55.40
CA ALA A 70 49.93 50.87 53.94
C ALA A 70 50.09 49.51 53.26
N LYS A 71 51.01 48.67 53.74
CA LYS A 71 51.20 47.30 53.24
C LYS A 71 49.97 46.42 53.51
N HIS A 72 49.38 46.51 54.70
CA HIS A 72 48.14 45.81 55.01
C HIS A 72 46.98 46.28 54.15
N GLN A 73 46.82 47.59 53.96
CA GLN A 73 45.78 48.16 53.10
C GLN A 73 45.91 47.67 51.66
N LYS A 74 47.12 47.70 51.09
CA LYS A 74 47.37 47.18 49.73
C LYS A 74 47.09 45.68 49.61
N ASN A 75 47.44 44.90 50.63
CA ASN A 75 47.12 43.47 50.66
C ASN A 75 45.60 43.23 50.73
N MET A 76 44.87 44.02 51.53
CA MET A 76 43.41 43.96 51.61
C MET A 76 42.77 44.28 50.25
N GLU A 77 43.17 45.39 49.62
CA GLU A 77 42.68 45.78 48.28
C GLU A 77 42.97 44.70 47.23
N SER A 78 44.16 44.08 47.27
CA SER A 78 44.50 42.99 46.36
C SER A 78 43.64 41.73 46.59
N LEU A 79 43.32 41.40 47.83
CA LEU A 79 42.47 40.25 48.15
C LEU A 79 41.01 40.53 47.80
N GLU A 80 40.53 41.75 48.03
CA GLU A 80 39.21 42.21 47.63
C GLU A 80 39.03 42.16 46.11
N ALA A 81 40.04 42.60 45.34
CA ALA A 81 40.05 42.48 43.89
C ALA A 81 39.99 41.01 43.42
N GLN A 82 40.80 40.13 44.01
CA GLN A 82 40.76 38.69 43.68
C GLN A 82 39.41 38.04 44.02
N LEU A 83 38.79 38.44 45.14
CA LEU A 83 37.46 37.98 45.51
C LEU A 83 36.39 38.49 44.52
N ALA A 84 36.47 39.74 44.08
CA ALA A 84 35.56 40.29 43.08
C ALA A 84 35.69 39.56 41.73
N ASP A 85 36.91 39.29 41.26
CA ASP A 85 37.17 38.53 40.04
C ASP A 85 36.64 37.10 40.15
N ALA A 86 36.92 36.40 41.26
CA ALA A 86 36.43 35.05 41.51
C ALA A 86 34.88 34.99 41.58
N LEU A 87 34.24 36.02 42.15
CA LEU A 87 32.78 36.13 42.17
C LEU A 87 32.22 36.35 40.76
N SER A 88 32.85 37.21 39.95
CA SER A 88 32.47 37.44 38.55
C SER A 88 32.58 36.16 37.70
N ASP A 89 33.65 35.39 37.87
CA ASP A 89 33.83 34.14 37.14
C ASP A 89 32.86 33.06 37.62
N ARG A 90 32.55 33.02 38.92
CA ARG A 90 31.47 32.16 39.44
C ARG A 90 30.11 32.53 38.85
N THR A 91 29.77 33.82 38.73
CA THR A 91 28.50 34.24 38.12
C THR A 91 28.42 33.86 36.65
N LYS A 92 29.51 34.07 35.88
CA LYS A 92 29.58 33.62 34.47
C LYS A 92 29.42 32.10 34.37
N ALA A 93 30.09 31.34 35.23
CA ALA A 93 29.95 29.89 35.26
C ALA A 93 28.51 29.46 35.57
N THR A 94 27.83 30.10 36.53
CA THR A 94 26.42 29.80 36.82
C THR A 94 25.50 30.12 35.65
N GLU A 95 25.72 31.23 34.95
CA GLU A 95 24.95 31.58 33.74
C GLU A 95 25.15 30.55 32.63
N THR A 96 26.41 30.11 32.41
CA THR A 96 26.68 29.05 31.41
C THR A 96 26.01 27.73 31.79
N ILE A 97 26.04 27.33 33.07
CA ILE A 97 25.37 26.11 33.54
C ILE A 97 23.85 26.22 33.33
N SER A 98 23.23 27.35 33.67
CA SER A 98 21.81 27.58 33.42
C SER A 98 21.47 27.53 31.93
N SER A 99 22.30 28.13 31.06
CA SER A 99 22.09 28.06 29.61
C SER A 99 22.18 26.63 29.06
N LEU A 100 23.13 25.82 29.56
CA LEU A 100 23.28 24.42 29.17
C LEU A 100 22.14 23.54 29.70
N GLN A 101 21.61 23.83 30.90
CA GLN A 101 20.44 23.14 31.44
C GLN A 101 19.19 23.36 30.58
N VAL A 102 18.96 24.59 30.11
CA VAL A 102 17.85 24.90 29.19
C VAL A 102 18.02 24.13 27.87
N LEU A 103 19.21 24.17 27.28
CA LEU A 103 19.50 23.42 26.06
C LEU A 103 19.32 21.91 26.24
N LEU A 104 19.73 21.34 27.37
CA LEU A 104 19.50 19.93 27.67
C LEU A 104 18.01 19.59 27.72
N ALA A 105 17.21 20.39 28.43
CA ALA A 105 15.76 20.20 28.49
C ALA A 105 15.09 20.29 27.10
N GLU A 106 15.53 21.23 26.25
CA GLU A 106 15.06 21.32 24.86
C GLU A 106 15.42 20.07 24.04
N LYS A 107 16.64 19.53 24.19
CA LYS A 107 17.06 18.31 23.50
C LYS A 107 16.29 17.09 23.99
N GLU A 108 16.08 16.96 25.30
CA GLU A 108 15.27 15.90 25.89
C GLU A 108 13.82 15.95 25.39
N SER A 109 13.20 17.13 25.33
CA SER A 109 11.86 17.32 24.75
C SER A 109 11.82 16.87 23.29
N LYS A 110 12.82 17.26 22.49
CA LYS A 110 12.88 16.89 21.07
C LYS A 110 13.08 15.38 20.87
N ILE A 111 13.85 14.72 21.73
CA ILE A 111 14.00 13.26 21.70
C ILE A 111 12.66 12.59 22.03
N ALA A 112 11.95 13.06 23.06
CA ALA A 112 10.64 12.52 23.43
C ALA A 112 9.60 12.69 22.31
N GLU A 113 9.59 13.84 21.61
CA GLU A 113 8.74 14.06 20.43
C GLU A 113 9.08 13.10 19.29
N MET A 114 10.37 12.89 19.01
CA MET A 114 10.83 11.95 17.98
C MET A 114 10.44 10.50 18.33
N ASP A 115 10.59 10.09 19.59
CA ASP A 115 10.23 8.76 20.06
C ASP A 115 8.70 8.53 19.98
N ALA A 116 7.90 9.54 20.34
CA ALA A 116 6.45 9.49 20.19
C ALA A 116 6.02 9.38 18.72
N ALA A 117 6.65 10.16 17.83
CA ALA A 117 6.38 10.11 16.39
C ALA A 117 6.76 8.74 15.78
N SER A 118 7.96 8.24 16.09
CA SER A 118 8.45 6.93 15.65
C SER A 118 7.57 5.79 16.16
N THR A 119 7.16 5.83 17.42
CA THR A 119 6.24 4.84 18.00
C THR A 119 4.87 4.88 17.33
N GLY A 120 4.36 6.08 17.03
CA GLY A 120 3.09 6.28 16.32
C GLY A 120 3.13 5.77 14.88
N GLU A 121 4.25 5.98 14.17
CA GLU A 121 4.46 5.42 12.83
C GLU A 121 4.56 3.88 12.86
N ALA A 122 5.32 3.32 13.81
CA ALA A 122 5.41 1.88 13.99
C ALA A 122 4.06 1.23 14.35
N ALA A 123 3.17 1.95 15.05
CA ALA A 123 1.81 1.51 15.32
C ALA A 123 0.94 1.54 14.04
N ARG A 124 1.02 2.60 13.25
CA ARG A 124 0.31 2.71 11.96
C ARG A 124 0.73 1.64 10.96
N LEU A 125 2.04 1.40 10.83
CA LEU A 125 2.57 0.34 9.97
C LEU A 125 2.10 -1.06 10.43
N ARG A 126 2.08 -1.32 11.74
CA ARG A 126 1.55 -2.58 12.28
C ARG A 126 0.06 -2.76 11.97
N ALA A 127 -0.75 -1.72 12.11
CA ALA A 127 -2.16 -1.77 11.77
C ALA A 127 -2.38 -2.04 10.27
N ALA A 128 -1.61 -1.38 9.41
CA ALA A 128 -1.68 -1.61 7.96
C ALA A 128 -1.29 -3.05 7.58
N VAL A 129 -0.22 -3.59 8.17
CA VAL A 129 0.21 -4.98 7.96
C VAL A 129 -0.85 -5.97 8.41
N GLU A 130 -1.50 -5.76 9.56
CA GLU A 130 -2.56 -6.66 10.02
C GLU A 130 -3.82 -6.57 9.15
N SER A 131 -4.15 -5.40 8.60
CA SER A 131 -5.23 -5.24 7.61
C SER A 131 -4.93 -6.03 6.33
N ILE A 132 -3.76 -5.83 5.73
CA ILE A 132 -3.32 -6.55 4.52
C ILE A 132 -3.30 -8.06 4.75
N LYS A 133 -2.85 -8.49 5.93
CA LYS A 133 -2.85 -9.90 6.31
C LYS A 133 -4.27 -10.48 6.43
N GLY A 134 -5.21 -9.70 6.96
CA GLY A 134 -6.63 -10.05 6.98
C GLY A 134 -7.23 -10.18 5.58
N GLU A 135 -6.96 -9.21 4.70
CA GLU A 135 -7.38 -9.24 3.30
C GLU A 135 -6.78 -10.44 2.55
N LEU A 136 -5.50 -10.73 2.74
CA LEU A 136 -4.82 -11.89 2.14
C LEU A 136 -5.43 -13.21 2.62
N ALA A 137 -5.77 -13.31 3.90
CA ALA A 137 -6.45 -14.49 4.44
C ALA A 137 -7.85 -14.68 3.83
N HIS A 138 -8.61 -13.60 3.68
CA HIS A 138 -9.91 -13.62 3.00
C HIS A 138 -9.77 -14.06 1.54
N LEU A 139 -8.83 -13.46 0.80
CA LEU A 139 -8.61 -13.73 -0.62
C LEU A 139 -8.16 -15.19 -0.83
N LYS A 140 -7.31 -15.71 0.06
CA LYS A 140 -6.93 -17.13 0.06
C LYS A 140 -8.12 -18.06 0.31
N HIS A 141 -9.07 -17.67 1.17
CA HIS A 141 -10.27 -18.46 1.41
C HIS A 141 -11.20 -18.50 0.20
N GLU A 142 -11.44 -17.35 -0.45
CA GLU A 142 -12.22 -17.28 -1.70
C GLU A 142 -11.56 -18.10 -2.82
N HIS A 143 -10.25 -18.02 -2.97
CA HIS A 143 -9.52 -18.84 -3.95
C HIS A 143 -9.66 -20.35 -3.69
N GLU A 144 -9.59 -20.79 -2.43
CA GLU A 144 -9.79 -22.22 -2.11
C GLU A 144 -11.23 -22.65 -2.42
N LYS A 145 -12.22 -21.81 -2.09
CA LYS A 145 -13.63 -22.07 -2.39
C LYS A 145 -13.91 -22.11 -3.89
N GLU A 146 -13.33 -21.20 -4.67
CA GLU A 146 -13.40 -21.25 -6.12
C GLU A 146 -12.76 -22.51 -6.67
N LYS A 147 -11.57 -22.88 -6.18
CA LYS A 147 -10.90 -24.13 -6.56
C LYS A 147 -11.75 -25.36 -6.25
N GLU A 148 -12.35 -25.45 -5.06
CA GLU A 148 -13.29 -26.52 -4.71
C GLU A 148 -14.49 -26.55 -5.67
N SER A 149 -15.02 -25.40 -6.06
CA SER A 149 -16.12 -25.29 -7.02
C SER A 149 -15.72 -25.77 -8.42
N TRP A 150 -14.52 -25.42 -8.88
CA TRP A 150 -13.97 -25.86 -10.16
C TRP A 150 -13.69 -27.37 -10.16
N GLU A 151 -13.15 -27.90 -9.06
CA GLU A 151 -12.96 -29.34 -8.89
C GLU A 151 -14.30 -30.09 -8.89
N ALA A 152 -15.32 -29.56 -8.22
CA ALA A 152 -16.67 -30.14 -8.21
C ALA A 152 -17.29 -30.12 -9.62
N ALA A 153 -17.18 -29.00 -10.34
CA ALA A 153 -17.65 -28.87 -11.72
C ALA A 153 -16.92 -29.84 -12.66
N SER A 154 -15.59 -29.95 -12.54
CA SER A 154 -14.77 -30.88 -13.32
C SER A 154 -15.18 -32.34 -13.07
N LYS A 155 -15.37 -32.74 -11.81
CA LYS A 155 -15.90 -34.07 -11.46
C LYS A 155 -17.29 -34.29 -12.06
N ALA A 156 -18.18 -33.30 -12.01
CA ALA A 156 -19.52 -33.41 -12.61
C ALA A 156 -19.49 -33.52 -14.14
N PHE A 157 -18.57 -32.82 -14.82
CA PHE A 157 -18.39 -32.98 -16.27
C PHE A 157 -17.82 -34.35 -16.62
N LYS A 158 -16.86 -34.86 -15.84
CA LYS A 158 -16.30 -36.19 -16.03
C LYS A 158 -17.37 -37.28 -15.89
N THR A 159 -18.22 -37.23 -14.86
CA THR A 159 -19.31 -38.21 -14.72
C THR A 159 -20.34 -38.10 -15.84
N LYS A 160 -20.69 -36.89 -16.29
CA LYS A 160 -21.56 -36.69 -17.47
C LYS A 160 -20.95 -37.28 -18.74
N LEU A 161 -19.64 -37.12 -18.94
CA LEU A 161 -18.92 -37.68 -20.08
C LEU A 161 -18.94 -39.21 -20.04
N GLU A 162 -18.60 -39.82 -18.90
CA GLU A 162 -18.65 -41.27 -18.70
C GLU A 162 -20.06 -41.84 -18.95
N ILE A 163 -21.11 -41.14 -18.51
CA ILE A 163 -22.51 -41.51 -18.79
C ILE A 163 -22.82 -41.42 -20.29
N ALA A 164 -22.40 -40.34 -20.96
CA ALA A 164 -22.63 -40.16 -22.39
C ALA A 164 -21.90 -41.21 -23.23
N GLU A 165 -20.65 -41.53 -22.89
CA GLU A 165 -19.87 -42.60 -23.51
C GLU A 165 -20.55 -43.96 -23.33
N SER A 166 -21.00 -44.28 -22.11
CA SER A 166 -21.75 -45.52 -21.84
C SER A 166 -23.04 -45.62 -22.65
N ASN A 167 -23.77 -44.51 -22.80
CA ASN A 167 -24.98 -44.46 -23.61
C ASN A 167 -24.66 -44.62 -25.11
N CYS A 168 -23.57 -44.02 -25.61
CA CYS A 168 -23.11 -44.18 -26.99
C CYS A 168 -22.79 -45.64 -27.30
N ILE A 169 -22.00 -46.30 -26.44
CA ILE A 169 -21.66 -47.72 -26.58
C ILE A 169 -22.93 -48.59 -26.59
N ARG A 170 -23.91 -48.29 -25.73
CA ARG A 170 -25.18 -49.02 -25.70
C ARG A 170 -25.96 -48.87 -27.02
N ALA A 171 -26.06 -47.64 -27.53
CA ALA A 171 -26.72 -47.36 -28.79
C ALA A 171 -26.00 -48.05 -29.97
N GLU A 172 -24.67 -48.09 -29.97
CA GLU A 172 -23.88 -48.81 -30.98
C GLU A 172 -24.13 -50.33 -30.93
N ILE A 173 -24.21 -50.91 -29.73
CA ILE A 173 -24.55 -52.33 -29.55
C ILE A 173 -25.95 -52.63 -30.07
N GLU A 174 -26.93 -51.79 -29.74
CA GLU A 174 -28.32 -51.94 -30.23
C GLU A 174 -28.38 -51.80 -31.76
N ALA A 175 -27.69 -50.82 -32.33
CA ALA A 175 -27.60 -50.65 -33.78
C ALA A 175 -26.89 -51.84 -34.47
N ALA A 176 -25.86 -52.41 -33.85
CA ALA A 176 -25.20 -53.62 -34.36
C ALA A 176 -26.14 -54.84 -34.34
N LYS A 177 -26.93 -55.02 -33.27
CA LYS A 177 -27.96 -56.07 -33.19
C LYS A 177 -29.02 -55.92 -34.28
N MET A 178 -29.56 -54.71 -34.46
CA MET A 178 -30.55 -54.44 -35.50
C MET A 178 -29.99 -54.69 -36.90
N ARG A 179 -28.75 -54.26 -37.17
CA ARG A 179 -28.07 -54.55 -38.44
C ARG A 179 -27.92 -56.06 -38.68
N SER A 180 -27.46 -56.81 -37.69
CA SER A 180 -27.33 -58.27 -37.80
C SER A 180 -28.67 -58.95 -38.06
N GLN A 181 -29.74 -58.49 -37.41
CA GLN A 181 -31.07 -59.02 -37.64
C GLN A 181 -31.57 -58.74 -39.07
N LEU A 182 -31.42 -57.50 -39.54
CA LEU A 182 -31.78 -57.13 -40.92
C LEU A 182 -30.95 -57.88 -41.97
N GLU A 183 -29.66 -58.13 -41.71
CA GLU A 183 -28.81 -58.92 -42.60
C GLU A 183 -29.28 -60.38 -42.68
N LEU A 184 -29.72 -60.95 -41.56
CA LEU A 184 -30.28 -62.29 -41.50
C LEU A 184 -31.61 -62.38 -42.26
N GLU A 185 -32.51 -61.41 -42.06
CA GLU A 185 -33.76 -61.30 -42.82
C GLU A 185 -33.50 -61.13 -44.33
N ALA A 186 -32.53 -60.29 -44.72
CA ALA A 186 -32.13 -60.12 -46.12
C ALA A 186 -31.56 -61.42 -46.73
N SER A 187 -30.78 -62.19 -45.95
CA SER A 187 -30.26 -63.48 -46.40
C SER A 187 -31.38 -64.50 -46.66
N VAL A 188 -32.39 -64.54 -45.78
CA VAL A 188 -33.57 -65.41 -45.94
C VAL A 188 -34.37 -64.99 -47.18
N GLN A 189 -34.62 -63.70 -47.37
CA GLN A 189 -35.29 -63.19 -48.56
C GLN A 189 -34.53 -63.53 -49.85
N THR A 190 -33.20 -63.39 -49.84
CA THR A 190 -32.34 -63.73 -50.98
C THR A 190 -32.42 -65.23 -51.30
N GLN A 191 -32.41 -66.10 -50.28
CA GLN A 191 -32.57 -67.53 -50.46
C GLN A 191 -33.94 -67.87 -51.06
N MET A 192 -35.01 -67.27 -50.53
CA MET A 192 -36.36 -67.43 -51.07
C MET A 192 -36.48 -66.95 -52.52
N LEU A 193 -35.82 -65.85 -52.90
CA LEU A 193 -35.78 -65.41 -54.30
C LEU A 193 -35.06 -66.44 -55.17
N SER A 194 -33.91 -66.97 -54.72
CA SER A 194 -33.17 -67.98 -55.48
C SER A 194 -33.95 -69.28 -55.69
N THR A 195 -34.73 -69.72 -54.69
CA THR A 195 -35.60 -70.90 -54.84
C THR A 195 -36.73 -70.64 -55.82
N ARG A 196 -37.37 -69.47 -55.76
CA ARG A 196 -38.40 -69.06 -56.74
C ARG A 196 -37.85 -68.93 -58.15
N GLU A 197 -36.63 -68.41 -58.31
CA GLU A 197 -35.97 -68.36 -59.62
C GLU A 197 -35.68 -69.77 -60.16
N ALA A 198 -35.26 -70.70 -59.31
CA ALA A 198 -35.06 -72.10 -59.69
C ALA A 198 -36.37 -72.81 -60.06
N GLU A 199 -37.44 -72.61 -59.28
CA GLU A 199 -38.79 -73.10 -59.60
C GLU A 199 -39.29 -72.54 -60.92
N LEU A 200 -39.10 -71.24 -61.16
CA LEU A 200 -39.49 -70.57 -62.39
C LEU A 200 -38.67 -71.07 -63.59
N ALA A 201 -37.39 -71.35 -63.41
CA ALA A 201 -36.56 -71.97 -64.44
C ALA A 201 -37.05 -73.39 -64.77
N ALA A 202 -37.33 -74.22 -63.75
CA ALA A 202 -37.87 -75.56 -63.93
C ALA A 202 -39.25 -75.53 -64.63
N ALA A 203 -40.13 -74.60 -64.24
CA ALA A 203 -41.42 -74.42 -64.89
C ALA A 203 -41.27 -73.99 -66.36
N LYS A 204 -40.31 -73.11 -66.68
CA LYS A 204 -39.99 -72.73 -68.07
C LYS A 204 -39.45 -73.90 -68.89
N GLU A 205 -38.61 -74.74 -68.30
CA GLU A 205 -38.12 -75.96 -68.95
C GLU A 205 -39.27 -76.94 -69.22
N GLU A 206 -40.19 -77.09 -68.26
CA GLU A 206 -41.37 -77.93 -68.40
C GLU A 206 -42.33 -77.39 -69.47
N ILE A 207 -42.58 -76.08 -69.49
CA ILE A 207 -43.30 -75.41 -70.59
C ILE A 207 -42.60 -75.70 -71.91
N SER A 208 -41.29 -75.52 -72.00
CA SER A 208 -40.53 -75.79 -73.23
C SER A 208 -40.58 -77.28 -73.62
N ARG A 209 -40.66 -78.20 -72.65
CA ARG A 209 -40.85 -79.64 -72.88
C ARG A 209 -42.24 -79.92 -73.41
N LEU A 210 -43.27 -79.38 -72.75
CA LEU A 210 -44.66 -79.47 -73.15
C LEU A 210 -44.91 -78.82 -74.51
N GLU A 211 -44.26 -77.70 -74.85
CA GLU A 211 -44.33 -77.07 -76.16
C GLU A 211 -43.71 -77.95 -77.25
N ARG A 212 -42.58 -78.61 -76.96
CA ARG A 212 -41.98 -79.61 -77.87
C ARG A 212 -42.87 -80.84 -78.02
N GLU A 213 -43.41 -81.35 -76.90
CA GLU A 213 -44.36 -82.46 -76.89
C GLU A 213 -45.65 -82.08 -77.61
N PHE A 214 -46.17 -80.87 -77.42
CA PHE A 214 -47.35 -80.33 -78.06
C PHE A 214 -47.09 -80.05 -79.54
N SER A 215 -45.90 -79.63 -79.93
CA SER A 215 -45.51 -79.49 -81.34
C SER A 215 -45.41 -80.87 -82.00
N SER A 216 -44.79 -81.83 -81.33
CA SER A 216 -44.76 -83.24 -81.76
C SER A 216 -46.17 -83.84 -81.82
N TYR A 217 -47.00 -83.55 -80.82
CA TYR A 217 -48.40 -83.94 -80.76
C TYR A 217 -49.17 -83.24 -81.85
N LYS A 218 -48.96 -81.95 -82.15
CA LYS A 218 -49.61 -81.22 -83.23
C LYS A 218 -49.22 -81.79 -84.58
N ILE A 219 -47.97 -82.21 -84.78
CA ILE A 219 -47.55 -82.94 -85.99
C ILE A 219 -48.25 -84.30 -86.07
N ARG A 220 -48.25 -85.07 -84.97
CA ARG A 220 -48.93 -86.38 -84.90
C ARG A 220 -50.42 -86.27 -85.06
N ALA A 221 -51.04 -85.30 -84.40
CA ALA A 221 -52.45 -84.95 -84.42
C ALA A 221 -52.79 -84.43 -85.80
N HIS A 222 -52.02 -83.56 -86.44
CA HIS A 222 -52.27 -83.13 -87.82
C HIS A 222 -52.08 -84.28 -88.83
N ALA A 223 -51.22 -85.26 -88.56
CA ALA A 223 -51.16 -86.52 -89.32
C ALA A 223 -52.37 -87.42 -89.01
N LEU A 224 -52.80 -87.49 -87.75
CA LEU A 224 -54.01 -88.17 -87.29
C LEU A 224 -55.29 -87.45 -87.71
N LEU A 225 -55.25 -86.16 -88.02
CA LEU A 225 -56.31 -85.25 -88.44
C LEU A 225 -56.28 -85.12 -89.94
N GLN A 226 -55.19 -85.44 -90.64
CA GLN A 226 -55.27 -85.86 -92.05
C GLN A 226 -55.86 -87.28 -92.15
N LYS A 227 -55.47 -88.18 -91.24
CA LYS A 227 -56.04 -89.53 -91.12
C LYS A 227 -57.48 -89.51 -90.60
N LYS A 228 -57.85 -88.49 -89.81
CA LYS A 228 -59.19 -88.20 -89.32
C LYS A 228 -59.93 -87.20 -90.20
N ASP A 229 -59.36 -86.34 -91.02
CA ASP A 229 -60.13 -85.73 -92.11
C ASP A 229 -60.54 -86.83 -93.12
N ALA A 230 -59.82 -87.96 -93.10
CA ALA A 230 -60.23 -89.24 -93.69
C ALA A 230 -61.12 -90.15 -92.78
N GLU A 231 -61.24 -89.92 -91.47
CA GLU A 231 -62.01 -90.76 -90.51
C GLU A 231 -63.09 -90.00 -89.69
N LEU A 232 -63.00 -88.69 -89.40
CA LEU A 232 -63.97 -87.58 -89.21
C LEU A 232 -64.61 -87.06 -90.52
N ALA A 233 -64.55 -87.84 -91.60
CA ALA A 233 -65.79 -88.14 -92.34
C ALA A 233 -66.78 -88.99 -91.47
N ALA A 234 -66.32 -89.51 -90.33
CA ALA A 234 -67.08 -90.25 -89.32
C ALA A 234 -66.70 -89.79 -87.87
N ALA A 235 -67.24 -88.62 -87.48
CA ALA A 235 -67.74 -88.27 -86.14
C ALA A 235 -66.81 -88.20 -84.90
N LYS A 236 -66.87 -87.07 -84.16
CA LYS A 236 -66.63 -87.00 -82.69
C LYS A 236 -67.31 -85.78 -82.05
N ASP A 237 -67.82 -85.99 -80.83
CA ASP A 237 -68.06 -84.99 -79.77
C ASP A 237 -67.85 -85.64 -78.38
N SER A 238 -67.38 -84.85 -77.38
CA SER A 238 -67.93 -84.76 -76.00
C SER A 238 -66.99 -84.75 -74.76
N GLU A 239 -65.69 -85.07 -74.79
CA GLU A 239 -64.90 -85.19 -73.53
C GLU A 239 -64.03 -83.98 -73.13
N GLN A 240 -63.75 -83.05 -74.04
CA GLN A 240 -62.85 -81.89 -73.81
C GLN A 240 -63.44 -80.77 -72.93
N ILE A 241 -64.74 -80.80 -72.67
CA ILE A 241 -65.43 -79.70 -71.98
C ILE A 241 -65.26 -79.81 -70.44
N LYS A 242 -65.06 -81.01 -69.90
CA LYS A 242 -64.97 -81.21 -68.44
C LYS A 242 -63.61 -80.84 -67.84
N GLU A 243 -62.52 -81.02 -68.58
CA GLU A 243 -61.16 -80.70 -68.09
C GLU A 243 -60.92 -79.19 -67.97
N LEU A 244 -61.57 -78.39 -68.82
CA LEU A 244 -61.46 -76.92 -68.78
C LEU A 244 -62.21 -76.30 -67.59
N GLU A 245 -63.26 -76.95 -67.09
CA GLU A 245 -64.03 -76.45 -65.94
C GLU A 245 -63.32 -76.68 -64.59
N GLU A 246 -62.47 -77.70 -64.48
CA GLU A 246 -61.71 -77.98 -63.25
C GLU A 246 -60.46 -77.11 -63.12
N ALA A 247 -59.75 -76.85 -64.23
CA ALA A 247 -58.62 -75.92 -64.25
C ALA A 247 -59.03 -74.48 -63.89
N LEU A 248 -60.22 -74.06 -64.34
CA LEU A 248 -60.75 -72.73 -64.01
C LEU A 248 -60.98 -72.57 -62.49
N LYS A 249 -61.54 -73.60 -61.83
CA LYS A 249 -61.79 -73.59 -60.38
C LYS A 249 -60.52 -73.54 -59.54
N GLU A 250 -59.43 -74.14 -60.00
CA GLU A 250 -58.15 -74.10 -59.28
C GLU A 250 -57.54 -72.69 -59.33
N THR A 251 -57.56 -72.06 -60.51
CA THR A 251 -57.05 -70.68 -60.67
C THR A 251 -57.87 -69.65 -59.89
N GLU A 252 -59.19 -69.85 -59.76
CA GLU A 252 -60.05 -69.01 -58.93
C GLU A 252 -59.66 -69.09 -57.44
N ARG A 253 -59.24 -70.26 -56.95
CA ARG A 253 -58.77 -70.42 -55.56
C ARG A 253 -57.44 -69.72 -55.33
N GLU A 254 -56.48 -69.87 -56.24
CA GLU A 254 -55.17 -69.22 -56.13
C GLU A 254 -55.28 -67.69 -56.16
N VAL A 255 -56.14 -67.14 -57.03
CA VAL A 255 -56.41 -65.69 -57.08
C VAL A 255 -57.02 -65.20 -55.76
N SER A 256 -57.91 -65.98 -55.14
CA SER A 256 -58.50 -65.62 -53.84
C SER A 256 -57.45 -65.56 -52.73
N PHE A 257 -56.49 -66.48 -52.72
CA PHE A 257 -55.41 -66.51 -51.72
C PHE A 257 -54.46 -65.31 -51.86
N ILE A 258 -54.00 -65.03 -53.09
CA ILE A 258 -53.13 -63.88 -53.36
C ILE A 258 -53.84 -62.56 -53.03
N SER A 259 -55.15 -62.47 -53.25
CA SER A 259 -55.92 -61.28 -52.89
C SER A 259 -55.99 -61.04 -51.38
N ALA A 260 -56.05 -62.11 -50.58
CA ALA A 260 -56.05 -62.04 -49.12
C ALA A 260 -54.69 -61.58 -48.57
N GLU A 261 -53.58 -62.14 -49.07
CA GLU A 261 -52.23 -61.72 -48.67
C GLU A 261 -51.96 -60.25 -49.03
N ARG A 262 -52.42 -59.80 -50.20
CA ARG A 262 -52.32 -58.39 -50.61
C ARG A 262 -53.08 -57.47 -49.65
N ASP A 263 -54.26 -57.88 -49.21
CA ASP A 263 -55.10 -57.07 -48.34
C ASP A 263 -54.54 -57.03 -46.90
N GLU A 264 -53.92 -58.11 -46.44
CA GLU A 264 -53.16 -58.14 -45.18
C GLU A 264 -51.95 -57.20 -45.22
N ALA A 265 -51.11 -57.28 -46.26
CA ALA A 265 -49.96 -56.39 -46.41
C ALA A 265 -50.36 -54.91 -46.52
N ARG A 266 -51.51 -54.62 -47.16
CA ARG A 266 -52.07 -53.25 -47.21
C ARG A 266 -52.50 -52.77 -45.83
N GLN A 267 -53.14 -53.63 -45.04
CA GLN A 267 -53.56 -53.28 -43.70
C GLN A 267 -52.35 -53.00 -42.79
N ASP A 268 -51.29 -53.78 -42.90
CA ASP A 268 -50.06 -53.58 -42.13
C ASP A 268 -49.37 -52.27 -42.49
N LEU A 269 -49.24 -51.97 -43.79
CA LEU A 269 -48.71 -50.68 -44.24
C LEU A 269 -49.55 -49.51 -43.72
N GLN A 270 -50.88 -49.65 -43.72
CA GLN A 270 -51.79 -48.62 -43.21
C GLN A 270 -51.64 -48.43 -41.69
N ASN A 271 -51.43 -49.51 -40.94
CA ASN A 271 -51.17 -49.46 -39.50
C ASN A 271 -49.84 -48.75 -39.20
N VAL A 272 -48.79 -49.06 -39.96
CA VAL A 272 -47.48 -48.40 -39.83
C VAL A 272 -47.57 -46.91 -40.14
N LEU A 273 -48.27 -46.53 -41.22
CA LEU A 273 -48.49 -45.11 -41.55
C LEU A 273 -49.25 -44.39 -40.43
N SER A 274 -50.31 -45.00 -39.88
CA SER A 274 -51.06 -44.41 -38.76
C SER A 274 -50.20 -44.22 -37.51
N ASN A 275 -49.22 -45.11 -37.26
CA ASN A 275 -48.30 -44.95 -36.13
C ASN A 275 -47.31 -43.80 -36.36
N HIS A 276 -46.74 -43.69 -37.57
CA HIS A 276 -45.86 -42.56 -37.91
C HIS A 276 -46.61 -41.21 -37.84
N ASP A 277 -47.86 -41.16 -38.30
CA ASP A 277 -48.69 -39.95 -38.20
C ASP A 277 -48.91 -39.53 -36.73
N LYS A 278 -49.08 -40.49 -35.81
CA LYS A 278 -49.18 -40.21 -34.37
C LYS A 278 -47.87 -39.70 -33.80
N GLU A 279 -46.74 -40.33 -34.13
CA GLU A 279 -45.42 -39.89 -33.67
C GLU A 279 -45.08 -38.48 -34.17
N LEU A 280 -45.42 -38.17 -35.42
CA LEU A 280 -45.26 -36.82 -35.98
C LEU A 280 -46.13 -35.80 -35.22
N ALA A 281 -47.40 -36.12 -34.97
CA ALA A 281 -48.28 -35.25 -34.19
C ALA A 281 -47.77 -35.00 -32.76
N GLU A 282 -47.19 -36.02 -32.11
CA GLU A 282 -46.57 -35.88 -30.79
C GLU A 282 -45.32 -34.99 -30.82
N ARG A 283 -44.48 -35.14 -31.86
CA ARG A 283 -43.30 -34.29 -32.06
C ARG A 283 -43.68 -32.83 -32.32
N ASP A 284 -44.69 -32.60 -33.16
CA ASP A 284 -45.19 -31.26 -33.45
C ASP A 284 -45.76 -30.60 -32.19
N ALA A 285 -46.51 -31.35 -31.38
CA ALA A 285 -47.02 -30.86 -30.09
C ALA A 285 -45.89 -30.52 -29.10
N ALA A 286 -44.85 -31.36 -29.01
CA ALA A 286 -43.69 -31.09 -28.17
C ALA A 286 -42.91 -29.86 -28.64
N LEU A 287 -42.76 -29.70 -29.95
CA LEU A 287 -42.08 -28.56 -30.57
C LEU A 287 -42.86 -27.26 -30.35
N ASP A 288 -44.19 -27.28 -30.44
CA ASP A 288 -45.03 -26.13 -30.13
C ASP A 288 -45.00 -25.74 -28.65
N ASN A 289 -44.95 -26.71 -27.74
CA ASN A 289 -44.73 -26.45 -26.31
C ASN A 289 -43.36 -25.78 -26.08
N ALA A 290 -42.29 -26.31 -26.68
CA ALA A 290 -40.96 -25.72 -26.58
C ALA A 290 -40.93 -24.27 -27.14
N LYS A 291 -41.58 -24.02 -28.28
CA LYS A 291 -41.74 -22.66 -28.82
C LYS A 291 -42.48 -21.73 -27.86
N GLN A 292 -43.53 -22.20 -27.19
CA GLN A 292 -44.26 -21.41 -26.20
C GLN A 292 -43.41 -21.08 -24.97
N GLN A 293 -42.58 -22.03 -24.51
CA GLN A 293 -41.63 -21.80 -23.42
C GLN A 293 -40.55 -20.77 -23.79
N ILE A 294 -40.01 -20.85 -25.01
CA ILE A 294 -39.04 -19.85 -25.51
C ILE A 294 -39.69 -18.46 -25.52
N LYS A 295 -40.90 -18.33 -26.07
CA LYS A 295 -41.65 -17.06 -26.08
C LYS A 295 -41.91 -16.51 -24.68
N SER A 296 -42.25 -17.35 -23.70
CA SER A 296 -42.47 -16.88 -22.33
C SER A 296 -41.18 -16.42 -21.66
N LEU A 297 -40.05 -17.09 -21.93
CA LEU A 297 -38.73 -16.66 -21.46
C LEU A 297 -38.29 -15.35 -22.12
N GLU A 298 -38.54 -15.16 -23.42
CA GLU A 298 -38.28 -13.90 -24.13
C GLU A 298 -39.05 -12.73 -23.49
N VAL A 299 -40.36 -12.91 -23.27
CA VAL A 299 -41.19 -11.89 -22.59
C VAL A 299 -40.68 -11.59 -21.19
N ASN A 300 -40.29 -12.62 -20.42
CA ASN A 300 -39.73 -12.43 -19.09
C ASN A 300 -38.40 -11.66 -19.13
N LEU A 301 -37.52 -11.99 -20.08
CA LEU A 301 -36.24 -11.30 -20.28
C LEU A 301 -36.45 -9.83 -20.63
N ASP A 302 -37.38 -9.53 -21.55
CA ASP A 302 -37.68 -8.17 -21.95
C ASP A 302 -38.32 -7.38 -20.79
N SER A 303 -39.18 -8.02 -19.98
CA SER A 303 -39.72 -7.40 -18.77
C SER A 303 -38.63 -7.09 -17.72
N ALA A 304 -37.62 -7.96 -17.59
CA ALA A 304 -36.51 -7.76 -16.67
C ALA A 304 -35.57 -6.65 -17.15
N LYS A 305 -35.28 -6.60 -18.46
CA LYS A 305 -34.53 -5.50 -19.08
C LYS A 305 -35.24 -4.16 -18.89
N ALA A 306 -36.56 -4.11 -19.12
CA ALA A 306 -37.36 -2.91 -18.91
C ALA A 306 -37.32 -2.45 -17.44
N ARG A 307 -37.45 -3.39 -16.49
CA ARG A 307 -37.30 -3.09 -15.04
C ARG A 307 -35.94 -2.52 -14.71
N HIS A 308 -34.86 -3.18 -15.14
CA HIS A 308 -33.50 -2.69 -14.90
C HIS A 308 -33.25 -1.30 -15.52
N GLN A 309 -33.78 -1.03 -16.72
CA GLN A 309 -33.70 0.30 -17.32
C GLN A 309 -34.47 1.34 -16.51
N SER A 310 -35.68 1.00 -16.04
CA SER A 310 -36.47 1.91 -15.20
C SER A 310 -35.81 2.20 -13.85
N GLU A 311 -35.20 1.19 -13.21
CA GLU A 311 -34.44 1.34 -11.97
C GLU A 311 -33.21 2.22 -12.20
N LYS A 312 -32.45 1.96 -13.29
CA LYS A 312 -31.30 2.79 -13.65
C LYS A 312 -31.69 4.27 -13.79
N VAL A 313 -32.78 4.57 -14.50
CA VAL A 313 -33.26 5.95 -14.66
C VAL A 313 -33.71 6.54 -13.32
N ALA A 314 -34.36 5.76 -12.45
CA ALA A 314 -34.73 6.20 -11.12
C ALA A 314 -33.50 6.56 -10.27
N TRP A 315 -32.48 5.70 -10.24
CA TRP A 315 -31.21 5.98 -9.55
C TRP A 315 -30.49 7.22 -10.09
N GLU A 316 -30.50 7.43 -11.41
CA GLU A 316 -29.94 8.63 -12.03
C GLU A 316 -30.69 9.91 -11.62
N ILE A 317 -32.01 9.85 -11.47
CA ILE A 317 -32.82 10.97 -10.99
C ILE A 317 -32.54 11.24 -9.51
N ASP A 318 -32.51 10.19 -8.67
CA ASP A 318 -32.24 10.33 -7.23
C ASP A 318 -30.84 10.90 -6.98
N LEU A 319 -29.84 10.47 -7.76
CA LEU A 319 -28.49 11.02 -7.69
C LEU A 319 -28.48 12.52 -8.04
N LYS A 320 -29.14 12.92 -9.13
CA LYS A 320 -29.26 14.34 -9.51
C LYS A 320 -29.97 15.17 -8.44
N ASN A 321 -31.05 14.65 -7.87
CA ASN A 321 -31.78 15.31 -6.79
C ASN A 321 -30.89 15.48 -5.54
N LEU A 322 -30.09 14.47 -5.20
CA LEU A 322 -29.14 14.54 -4.09
C LEU A 322 -28.05 15.57 -4.37
N GLU A 323 -27.47 15.58 -5.56
CA GLU A 323 -26.49 16.59 -6.00
C GLU A 323 -27.05 18.01 -5.95
N GLU A 324 -28.30 18.20 -6.41
CA GLU A 324 -28.98 19.50 -6.35
C GLU A 324 -29.26 19.93 -4.91
N THR A 325 -29.67 18.99 -4.04
CA THR A 325 -29.87 19.27 -2.61
C THR A 325 -28.56 19.69 -1.93
N TRP A 326 -27.45 19.00 -2.22
CA TRP A 326 -26.13 19.38 -1.71
C TRP A 326 -25.64 20.71 -2.27
N ARG A 327 -25.89 20.98 -3.55
CA ARG A 327 -25.57 22.27 -4.17
C ARG A 327 -26.28 23.41 -3.46
N ILE A 328 -27.61 23.30 -3.28
CA ILE A 328 -28.42 24.30 -2.58
C ILE A 328 -27.90 24.49 -1.14
N ARG A 329 -27.53 23.40 -0.44
CA ARG A 329 -26.97 23.49 0.91
C ARG A 329 -25.62 24.21 0.94
N CYS A 330 -24.73 23.94 -0.02
CA CYS A 330 -23.47 24.64 -0.15
C CYS A 330 -23.67 26.12 -0.47
N GLU A 331 -24.59 26.45 -1.37
CA GLU A 331 -24.98 27.83 -1.68
C GLU A 331 -25.55 28.55 -0.45
N ALA A 332 -26.41 27.90 0.33
CA ALA A 332 -26.97 28.45 1.57
C ALA A 332 -25.88 28.69 2.63
N LEU A 333 -24.97 27.73 2.83
CA LEU A 333 -23.85 27.89 3.76
C LEU A 333 -22.88 28.99 3.31
N THR A 334 -22.68 29.13 2.00
CA THR A 334 -21.85 30.20 1.44
C THR A 334 -22.52 31.56 1.69
N ALA A 335 -23.83 31.68 1.43
CA ALA A 335 -24.59 32.90 1.70
C ALA A 335 -24.64 33.24 3.21
N GLU A 336 -24.77 32.24 4.09
CA GLU A 336 -24.76 32.43 5.54
C GLU A 336 -23.38 32.89 6.03
N ASN A 337 -22.30 32.33 5.50
CA ASN A 337 -20.93 32.74 5.82
C ASN A 337 -20.59 34.14 5.27
N GLU A 338 -21.07 34.46 4.07
CA GLU A 338 -20.93 35.80 3.49
C GLU A 338 -21.73 36.84 4.28
N ALA A 339 -22.97 36.53 4.68
CA ALA A 339 -23.80 37.42 5.48
C ALA A 339 -23.24 37.63 6.90
N SER A 340 -22.89 36.55 7.60
CA SER A 340 -22.35 36.62 8.96
C SER A 340 -20.96 37.26 9.01
N SER A 341 -20.03 36.86 8.13
CA SER A 341 -18.70 37.47 8.12
C SER A 341 -18.74 38.91 7.63
N SER A 342 -19.60 39.27 6.66
CA SER A 342 -19.72 40.66 6.23
C SER A 342 -20.33 41.55 7.31
N GLU A 343 -21.36 41.10 8.03
CA GLU A 343 -21.95 41.89 9.11
C GLU A 343 -20.99 42.03 10.30
N ASP A 344 -20.32 40.94 10.71
CA ASP A 344 -19.37 40.97 11.83
C ASP A 344 -18.13 41.82 11.50
N ILE A 345 -17.53 41.67 10.33
CA ILE A 345 -16.39 42.48 9.90
C ILE A 345 -16.78 43.97 9.79
N GLN A 346 -17.98 44.27 9.27
CA GLN A 346 -18.47 45.64 9.16
C GLN A 346 -18.70 46.27 10.55
N LYS A 347 -19.23 45.51 11.50
CA LYS A 347 -19.47 45.96 12.86
C LYS A 347 -18.16 46.20 13.62
N GLU A 348 -17.20 45.28 13.53
CA GLU A 348 -15.85 45.45 14.10
C GLU A 348 -15.12 46.66 13.51
N LEU A 349 -15.27 46.90 12.20
CA LEU A 349 -14.71 48.07 11.53
C LEU A 349 -15.31 49.39 12.05
N GLU A 350 -16.63 49.46 12.23
CA GLU A 350 -17.27 50.67 12.78
C GLU A 350 -16.97 50.86 14.27
N GLU A 351 -16.87 49.78 15.07
CA GLU A 351 -16.47 49.86 16.48
C GLU A 351 -15.01 50.32 16.65
N THR A 352 -14.08 49.80 15.84
CA THR A 352 -12.67 50.25 15.85
C THR A 352 -12.55 51.70 15.40
N LYS A 353 -13.30 52.12 14.38
CA LYS A 353 -13.37 53.52 13.93
C LYS A 353 -13.91 54.45 15.01
N GLN A 354 -14.95 54.05 15.75
CA GLN A 354 -15.44 54.81 16.91
C GLN A 354 -14.40 54.89 18.03
N ARG A 355 -13.66 53.80 18.29
CA ARG A 355 -12.57 53.79 19.28
C ARG A 355 -11.43 54.73 18.88
N CYS A 356 -11.03 54.73 17.61
CA CYS A 356 -10.03 55.67 17.09
C CYS A 356 -10.52 57.12 17.21
N LYS A 357 -11.82 57.39 17.00
CA LYS A 357 -12.39 58.73 17.18
C LYS A 357 -12.32 59.17 18.65
N ARG A 358 -12.75 58.33 19.59
CA ARG A 358 -12.65 58.61 21.04
C ARG A 358 -11.21 58.89 21.47
N LEU A 359 -10.26 58.07 21.01
CA LEU A 359 -8.85 58.26 21.32
C LEU A 359 -8.32 59.60 20.78
N LYS A 360 -8.74 60.01 19.58
CA LYS A 360 -8.38 61.32 19.02
C LYS A 360 -8.96 62.47 19.85
N ASP A 361 -10.21 62.34 20.30
CA ASP A 361 -10.87 63.34 21.15
C ASP A 361 -10.19 63.43 22.53
N GLU A 362 -9.80 62.29 23.11
CA GLU A 362 -8.99 62.23 24.34
C GLU A 362 -7.61 62.88 24.14
N HIS A 363 -6.91 62.59 23.04
CA HIS A 363 -5.65 63.25 22.71
C HIS A 363 -5.81 64.76 22.51
N ALA A 364 -6.92 65.22 21.92
CA ALA A 364 -7.22 66.64 21.81
C ALA A 364 -7.44 67.26 23.21
N SER A 365 -8.23 66.60 24.06
CA SER A 365 -8.45 67.04 25.45
C SER A 365 -7.15 67.09 26.28
N PHE A 366 -6.26 66.10 26.11
CA PHE A 366 -4.96 66.10 26.77
C PHE A 366 -4.05 67.22 26.26
N ARG A 367 -4.07 67.52 24.95
CA ARG A 367 -3.37 68.68 24.40
C ARG A 367 -3.92 69.98 24.98
N ASP A 368 -5.23 70.16 25.00
CA ASP A 368 -5.87 71.36 25.58
C ASP A 368 -5.58 71.51 27.08
N LEU A 369 -5.48 70.39 27.82
CA LEU A 369 -5.07 70.41 29.22
C LEU A 369 -3.59 70.78 29.36
N ALA A 370 -2.72 70.22 28.54
CA ALA A 370 -1.29 70.54 28.53
C ALA A 370 -1.06 72.01 28.19
N ASP A 371 -1.76 72.54 27.18
CA ASP A 371 -1.68 73.95 26.78
C ASP A 371 -2.18 74.87 27.90
N ARG A 372 -3.28 74.54 28.57
CA ARG A 372 -3.73 75.27 29.77
C ARG A 372 -2.73 75.22 30.91
N MET A 373 -2.12 74.05 31.16
CA MET A 373 -1.08 73.92 32.19
C MET A 373 0.16 74.74 31.83
N ILE A 374 0.56 74.77 30.55
CA ILE A 374 1.65 75.62 30.07
C ILE A 374 1.29 77.09 30.28
N GLU A 375 0.11 77.54 29.88
CA GLU A 375 -0.33 78.92 30.12
C GLU A 375 -0.39 79.29 31.61
N GLU A 376 -0.85 78.39 32.48
CA GLU A 376 -0.84 78.59 33.93
C GLU A 376 0.58 78.66 34.47
N LYS A 377 1.48 77.79 33.99
CA LYS A 377 2.89 77.83 34.35
C LYS A 377 3.57 79.08 33.83
N ASP A 378 3.23 79.58 32.65
CA ASP A 378 3.75 80.83 32.10
C ASP A 378 3.23 82.05 32.87
N LYS A 379 1.97 82.04 33.31
CA LYS A 379 1.41 83.06 34.22
C LYS A 379 2.07 83.01 35.59
N GLU A 380 2.33 81.81 36.11
CA GLU A 380 3.02 81.60 37.38
C GLU A 380 4.50 81.99 37.27
N ILE A 381 5.19 81.68 36.17
CA ILE A 381 6.55 82.14 35.88
C ILE A 381 6.56 83.67 35.76
N SER A 382 5.55 84.27 35.13
CA SER A 382 5.44 85.73 35.05
C SER A 382 5.25 86.35 36.44
N ARG A 383 4.39 85.78 37.29
CA ARG A 383 4.26 86.19 38.70
C ARG A 383 5.54 85.97 39.48
N LEU A 384 6.17 84.81 39.36
CA LEU A 384 7.44 84.49 40.02
C LEU A 384 8.57 85.37 39.52
N LEU A 385 8.58 85.82 38.27
CA LEU A 385 9.54 86.79 37.76
C LEU A 385 9.29 88.19 38.35
N ASP A 386 8.03 88.58 38.51
CA ASP A 386 7.68 89.84 39.18
C ASP A 386 7.96 89.78 40.68
N ASP A 387 7.68 88.65 41.33
CA ASP A 387 8.02 88.37 42.72
C ASP A 387 9.53 88.21 42.90
N ASN A 388 10.27 87.68 41.92
CA ASN A 388 11.74 87.61 41.94
C ASN A 388 12.34 89.00 41.71
N LYS A 389 11.72 89.89 40.91
CA LYS A 389 12.07 91.32 40.89
C LYS A 389 11.78 92.01 42.22
N ASN A 390 10.71 91.62 42.92
CA ASN A 390 10.39 92.14 44.26
C ASN A 390 11.28 91.52 45.35
N LEU A 391 11.70 90.27 45.20
CA LEU A 391 12.59 89.53 46.10
C LEU A 391 14.05 89.91 45.87
N GLN A 392 14.49 90.25 44.65
CA GLN A 392 15.78 90.88 44.39
C GLN A 392 15.88 92.26 45.04
N ARG A 393 14.75 92.97 45.24
CA ARG A 393 14.70 94.17 46.10
C ARG A 393 14.70 93.84 47.60
N SER A 394 14.27 92.65 48.01
CA SER A 394 14.27 92.20 49.41
C SER A 394 15.50 91.38 49.82
N LEU A 395 16.32 90.91 48.87
CA LEU A 395 17.51 90.08 49.06
C LEU A 395 18.80 90.87 49.26
N GLU A 396 18.72 92.17 49.57
CA GLU A 396 19.81 92.93 50.23
C GLU A 396 19.96 92.59 51.74
N SER A 397 19.14 91.69 52.29
CA SER A 397 19.27 91.19 53.68
C SER A 397 19.16 89.65 53.78
N ARG A 398 20.32 88.99 53.66
CA ARG A 398 20.87 87.79 54.35
C ARG A 398 19.97 86.98 55.34
N PRO A 399 20.26 85.70 55.67
CA PRO A 399 20.37 84.47 54.86
C PRO A 399 19.72 83.18 55.50
N LEU A 400 19.80 82.09 54.71
CA LEU A 400 20.13 80.69 55.04
C LEU A 400 19.13 79.69 55.68
N ALA A 401 19.30 78.44 55.19
CA ALA A 401 18.90 77.12 55.69
C ALA A 401 17.45 76.69 55.46
N ASP A 402 17.09 75.42 55.26
CA ASP A 402 17.68 74.20 54.68
C ASP A 402 16.57 73.12 54.87
N HIS A 403 16.75 71.94 54.27
CA HIS A 403 16.09 70.66 54.61
C HIS A 403 14.69 70.32 54.05
N ALA A 404 14.72 69.61 52.92
CA ALA A 404 14.38 68.19 52.75
C ALA A 404 13.18 67.57 53.52
N GLY A 405 12.33 66.85 52.78
CA GLY A 405 11.66 65.66 53.33
C GLY A 405 10.30 65.27 52.73
N ASN A 406 10.35 64.41 51.69
CA ASN A 406 9.62 63.14 51.57
C ASN A 406 8.06 63.11 51.57
N TYR A 407 7.46 62.61 50.47
CA TYR A 407 6.16 61.93 50.49
C TYR A 407 6.12 60.78 49.47
N ASN A 408 5.79 59.60 49.97
CA ASN A 408 5.38 58.42 49.20
C ASN A 408 3.85 58.29 49.24
N THR A 409 3.35 57.46 48.32
CA THR A 409 2.05 56.77 48.22
C THR A 409 0.90 57.44 47.46
N ALA A 410 0.57 56.84 46.30
CA ALA A 410 -0.81 56.59 45.86
C ALA A 410 -0.86 55.54 44.71
N THR A 411 -1.29 54.31 45.07
CA THR A 411 -2.23 53.41 44.37
C THR A 411 -2.41 53.45 42.84
N GLN A 412 -2.29 52.27 42.21
CA GLN A 412 -3.13 51.91 41.06
C GLN A 412 -3.47 50.40 41.06
N LYS A 413 -4.77 50.12 41.17
CA LYS A 413 -5.40 48.81 40.97
C LYS A 413 -5.37 48.47 39.47
N GLN A 414 -4.94 47.27 39.13
CA GLN A 414 -5.16 46.64 37.83
C GLN A 414 -6.39 45.74 37.93
N ASP A 415 -7.39 45.98 37.07
CA ASP A 415 -8.42 45.01 36.73
C ASP A 415 -8.00 44.29 35.44
N ALA A 416 -7.74 42.98 35.56
CA ALA A 416 -7.81 41.99 34.49
C ALA A 416 -8.90 41.00 34.92
N PRO A 417 -9.82 40.57 34.03
CA PRO A 417 -9.54 39.37 33.23
C PRO A 417 -10.39 39.27 31.95
N ASN A 418 -9.89 39.60 30.75
CA ASN A 418 -10.61 39.30 29.48
C ASN A 418 -9.71 39.07 28.25
N LEU A 419 -8.39 39.03 28.41
CA LEU A 419 -7.44 38.80 27.30
C LEU A 419 -7.16 37.31 27.00
N SER A 420 -7.58 36.39 27.88
CA SER A 420 -7.19 34.97 27.79
C SER A 420 -8.04 34.12 26.83
N THR A 421 -9.31 34.47 26.63
CA THR A 421 -10.25 33.66 25.83
C THR A 421 -10.14 33.98 24.34
N SER A 422 -10.06 35.26 23.97
CA SER A 422 -9.89 35.68 22.57
C SER A 422 -8.54 35.22 21.98
N ALA A 423 -7.47 35.22 22.78
CA ALA A 423 -6.18 34.69 22.35
C ALA A 423 -6.22 33.16 22.11
N ALA A 424 -7.00 32.42 22.91
CA ALA A 424 -7.16 30.98 22.75
C ALA A 424 -7.98 30.62 21.50
N GLU A 425 -9.04 31.38 21.18
CA GLU A 425 -9.85 31.15 19.97
C GLU A 425 -9.07 31.42 18.67
N GLN A 426 -8.27 32.49 18.63
CA GLN A 426 -7.38 32.76 17.49
C GLN A 426 -6.32 31.67 17.32
N GLN A 427 -5.83 31.10 18.42
CA GLN A 427 -4.88 29.99 18.39
C GLN A 427 -5.52 28.69 17.89
N ILE A 428 -6.78 28.42 18.24
CA ILE A 428 -7.55 27.26 17.76
C ILE A 428 -7.80 27.36 16.24
N LEU A 429 -8.19 28.53 15.74
CA LEU A 429 -8.40 28.75 14.30
C LEU A 429 -7.12 28.55 13.49
N LEU A 430 -5.99 29.01 14.00
CA LEU A 430 -4.69 28.83 13.34
C LEU A 430 -4.29 27.35 13.28
N LEU A 431 -4.50 26.61 14.38
CA LEU A 431 -4.24 25.17 14.45
C LEU A 431 -5.17 24.39 13.51
N ALA A 432 -6.46 24.75 13.44
CA ALA A 432 -7.42 24.12 12.54
C ALA A 432 -7.06 24.34 11.06
N ARG A 433 -6.63 25.55 10.69
CA ARG A 433 -6.13 25.84 9.34
C ARG A 433 -4.87 25.03 9.01
N GLN A 434 -3.94 24.92 9.96
CA GLN A 434 -2.72 24.14 9.77
C GLN A 434 -3.01 22.64 9.70
N GLN A 435 -4.03 22.16 10.40
CA GLN A 435 -4.51 20.78 10.32
C GLN A 435 -5.15 20.48 8.96
N ALA A 436 -6.02 21.38 8.46
CA ALA A 436 -6.64 21.23 7.14
C ALA A 436 -5.61 21.21 6.01
N GLN A 437 -4.56 22.04 6.09
CA GLN A 437 -3.45 22.02 5.11
C GLN A 437 -2.67 20.70 5.14
N ARG A 438 -2.35 20.18 6.33
CA ARG A 438 -1.70 18.86 6.46
C ARG A 438 -2.58 17.73 5.91
N GLU A 439 -3.88 17.79 6.15
CA GLU A 439 -4.83 16.79 5.66
C GLU A 439 -4.97 16.84 4.13
N GLU A 440 -4.97 18.04 3.53
CA GLU A 440 -4.97 18.20 2.08
C GLU A 440 -3.68 17.68 1.43
N GLU A 441 -2.51 17.99 2.00
CA GLU A 441 -1.22 17.45 1.54
C GLU A 441 -1.16 15.93 1.67
N LEU A 442 -1.69 15.36 2.77
CA LEU A 442 -1.81 13.92 2.95
C LEU A 442 -2.73 13.29 1.91
N ALA A 443 -3.89 13.90 1.63
CA ALA A 443 -4.82 13.41 0.62
C ALA A 443 -4.23 13.49 -0.80
N GLN A 444 -3.48 14.55 -1.12
CA GLN A 444 -2.77 14.68 -2.39
C GLN A 444 -1.68 13.60 -2.53
N SER A 445 -0.89 13.38 -1.48
CA SER A 445 0.12 12.31 -1.44
C SER A 445 -0.51 10.92 -1.60
N GLN A 446 -1.63 10.65 -0.91
CA GLN A 446 -2.37 9.39 -1.03
C GLN A 446 -2.89 9.17 -2.46
N ARG A 447 -3.45 10.19 -3.11
CA ARG A 447 -3.87 10.10 -4.52
C ARG A 447 -2.70 9.81 -5.45
N HIS A 448 -1.55 10.43 -5.21
CA HIS A 448 -0.34 10.20 -6.00
C HIS A 448 0.20 8.77 -5.81
N ILE A 449 0.20 8.26 -4.58
CA ILE A 449 0.58 6.87 -4.27
C ILE A 449 -0.34 5.88 -5.01
N LEU A 450 -1.65 6.09 -5.00
CA LEU A 450 -2.60 5.22 -5.70
C LEU A 450 -2.37 5.25 -7.22
N ALA A 451 -2.15 6.42 -7.81
CA ALA A 451 -1.84 6.54 -9.24
C ALA A 451 -0.54 5.80 -9.61
N LEU A 452 0.51 5.92 -8.78
CA LEU A 452 1.76 5.18 -8.99
C LEU A 452 1.58 3.67 -8.80
N GLN A 453 0.72 3.23 -7.88
CA GLN A 453 0.41 1.81 -7.70
C GLN A 453 -0.30 1.23 -8.92
N GLU A 454 -1.29 1.94 -9.47
CA GLU A 454 -1.96 1.53 -10.71
C GLU A 454 -0.98 1.43 -11.89
N GLU A 455 -0.07 2.41 -12.02
CA GLU A 455 0.98 2.40 -13.06
C GLU A 455 1.95 1.22 -12.89
N ILE A 456 2.37 0.91 -11.66
CA ILE A 456 3.22 -0.26 -11.38
C ILE A 456 2.50 -1.55 -11.75
N GLU A 457 1.23 -1.69 -11.38
CA GLU A 457 0.46 -2.88 -11.75
C GLU A 457 0.28 -3.03 -13.26
N GLU A 458 0.10 -1.93 -13.99
CA GLU A 458 0.04 -1.94 -15.45
C GLU A 458 1.37 -2.37 -16.07
N LEU A 459 2.49 -1.79 -15.61
CA LEU A 459 3.83 -2.18 -16.04
C LEU A 459 4.15 -3.65 -15.70
N GLU A 460 3.69 -4.16 -14.56
CA GLU A 460 3.84 -5.57 -14.20
C GLU A 460 3.06 -6.49 -15.14
N ARG A 461 1.82 -6.12 -15.51
CA ARG A 461 1.01 -6.88 -16.48
C ARG A 461 1.69 -6.89 -17.86
N GLU A 462 2.19 -5.75 -18.32
CA GLU A 462 2.94 -5.65 -19.58
C GLU A 462 4.21 -6.50 -19.54
N ASN A 463 4.95 -6.47 -18.44
CA ASN A 463 6.18 -7.25 -18.29
C ASN A 463 5.91 -8.76 -18.28
N ARG A 464 4.82 -9.20 -17.63
CA ARG A 464 4.37 -10.61 -17.70
C ARG A 464 4.02 -11.01 -19.13
N LEU A 465 3.34 -10.15 -19.88
CA LEU A 465 3.00 -10.41 -21.29
C LEU A 465 4.25 -10.46 -22.17
N HIS A 466 5.18 -9.52 -22.01
CA HIS A 466 6.46 -9.53 -22.72
C HIS A 466 7.27 -10.79 -22.40
N SER A 467 7.31 -11.22 -21.13
CA SER A 467 7.99 -12.46 -20.74
C SER A 467 7.36 -13.70 -21.39
N GLN A 468 6.03 -13.75 -21.51
CA GLN A 468 5.33 -14.83 -22.22
C GLN A 468 5.64 -14.82 -23.72
N GLN A 469 5.61 -13.65 -24.35
CA GLN A 469 5.97 -13.49 -25.77
C GLN A 469 7.42 -13.88 -26.02
N GLU A 470 8.35 -13.45 -25.16
CA GLU A 470 9.76 -13.83 -25.25
C GLU A 470 9.96 -15.34 -25.10
N ALA A 471 9.25 -15.98 -24.18
CA ALA A 471 9.29 -17.44 -24.02
C ALA A 471 8.79 -18.17 -25.28
N MET A 472 7.65 -17.72 -25.85
CA MET A 472 7.10 -18.26 -27.10
C MET A 472 8.09 -18.08 -28.25
N LEU A 473 8.64 -16.88 -28.44
CA LEU A 473 9.61 -16.59 -29.50
C LEU A 473 10.90 -17.40 -29.34
N LYS A 474 11.39 -17.59 -28.10
CA LYS A 474 12.54 -18.46 -27.83
C LYS A 474 12.25 -19.92 -28.17
N GLU A 475 11.04 -20.40 -27.90
CA GLU A 475 10.62 -21.76 -28.25
C GLU A 475 10.49 -21.93 -29.77
N GLU A 476 9.87 -20.97 -30.45
CA GLU A 476 9.81 -20.96 -31.92
C GLU A 476 11.21 -20.92 -32.54
N LEU A 477 12.11 -20.07 -32.03
CA LEU A 477 13.49 -20.00 -32.51
C LEU A 477 14.20 -21.34 -32.30
N ARG A 478 14.05 -21.97 -31.14
CA ARG A 478 14.58 -23.32 -30.89
C ARG A 478 13.96 -24.35 -31.85
N ASN A 479 12.67 -24.29 -32.15
CA ASN A 479 12.02 -25.18 -33.10
C ASN A 479 12.56 -24.99 -34.52
N MET A 480 12.74 -23.74 -34.95
CA MET A 480 13.33 -23.38 -36.23
C MET A 480 14.81 -23.80 -36.33
N GLU A 481 15.58 -23.72 -35.24
CA GLU A 481 16.94 -24.26 -35.19
C GLU A 481 16.96 -25.78 -35.29
N ARG A 482 16.04 -26.48 -34.59
CA ARG A 482 15.91 -27.95 -34.69
C ARG A 482 15.51 -28.37 -36.10
N SER A 483 14.55 -27.69 -36.74
CA SER A 483 14.11 -28.02 -38.11
C SER A 483 15.22 -27.82 -39.13
N LYS A 484 15.93 -26.68 -39.07
CA LYS A 484 17.08 -26.40 -39.94
C LYS A 484 18.20 -27.43 -39.76
N ARG A 485 18.45 -27.87 -38.53
CA ARG A 485 19.44 -28.93 -38.25
C ARG A 485 18.99 -30.29 -38.79
N ARG A 486 17.69 -30.62 -38.77
CA ARG A 486 17.13 -31.85 -39.37
C ARG A 486 17.28 -31.88 -40.90
N GLU A 487 17.15 -30.73 -41.57
CA GLU A 487 17.34 -30.61 -43.02
C GLU A 487 18.77 -30.96 -43.48
N GLY A 488 19.77 -30.77 -42.60
CA GLY A 488 21.18 -31.08 -42.90
C GLY A 488 21.61 -32.52 -42.59
N VAL A 489 20.70 -33.38 -42.14
CA VAL A 489 21.02 -34.76 -41.74
C VAL A 489 21.07 -35.67 -42.96
N ASP A 490 22.14 -36.45 -43.09
CA ASP A 490 22.20 -37.51 -44.10
C ASP A 490 21.23 -38.65 -43.73
N MET A 491 20.13 -38.75 -44.50
CA MET A 491 19.11 -39.77 -44.33
C MET A 491 19.66 -41.19 -44.52
N THR A 492 20.76 -41.35 -45.28
CA THR A 492 21.42 -42.65 -45.46
C THR A 492 22.09 -43.10 -44.16
N TYR A 493 22.74 -42.17 -43.45
CA TYR A 493 23.34 -42.44 -42.15
C TYR A 493 22.28 -42.73 -41.09
N LEU A 494 21.22 -41.92 -41.02
CA LEU A 494 20.10 -42.16 -40.11
C LEU A 494 19.44 -43.51 -40.36
N LYS A 495 19.21 -43.88 -41.64
CA LYS A 495 18.71 -45.19 -42.03
C LYS A 495 19.59 -46.31 -41.46
N ASN A 496 20.91 -46.21 -41.60
CA ASN A 496 21.83 -47.24 -41.11
C ASN A 496 21.85 -47.34 -39.57
N VAL A 497 21.73 -46.20 -38.87
CA VAL A 497 21.61 -46.18 -37.40
C VAL A 497 20.31 -46.81 -36.94
N ILE A 498 19.18 -46.51 -37.60
CA ILE A 498 17.89 -47.15 -37.31
C ILE A 498 17.92 -48.64 -37.66
N LEU A 499 18.57 -49.03 -38.77
CA LEU A 499 18.73 -50.44 -39.14
C LEU A 499 19.49 -51.19 -38.06
N LYS A 500 20.62 -50.65 -37.59
CA LYS A 500 21.39 -51.22 -36.48
C LYS A 500 20.58 -51.29 -35.19
N LEU A 501 19.81 -50.24 -34.87
CA LEU A 501 18.92 -50.22 -33.70
C LEU A 501 17.91 -51.37 -33.75
N LEU A 502 17.36 -51.66 -34.94
CA LEU A 502 16.42 -52.76 -35.15
C LEU A 502 17.10 -54.14 -35.18
N GLU A 503 18.34 -54.23 -35.66
CA GLU A 503 19.12 -55.48 -35.73
C GLU A 503 19.71 -55.90 -34.38
N THR A 504 20.25 -54.96 -33.60
CA THR A 504 20.96 -55.24 -32.34
C THR A 504 20.11 -54.99 -31.09
N GLY A 505 19.08 -54.14 -31.18
CA GLY A 505 18.24 -53.78 -30.03
C GLY A 505 18.93 -52.90 -28.98
N GLU A 506 20.11 -52.34 -29.27
CA GLU A 506 20.91 -51.52 -28.34
C GLU A 506 20.37 -50.09 -28.20
N VAL A 507 19.16 -49.96 -27.65
CA VAL A 507 18.47 -48.67 -27.51
C VAL A 507 19.25 -47.68 -26.65
N GLU A 508 19.89 -48.11 -25.56
CA GLU A 508 20.64 -47.19 -24.70
C GLU A 508 21.84 -46.53 -25.38
N ALA A 509 22.50 -47.22 -26.31
CA ALA A 509 23.67 -46.71 -27.03
C ALA A 509 23.28 -45.88 -28.28
N LEU A 510 22.24 -46.32 -28.99
CA LEU A 510 21.87 -45.73 -30.29
C LEU A 510 20.78 -44.64 -30.20
N LEU A 511 19.94 -44.63 -29.15
CA LEU A 511 18.93 -43.59 -28.94
C LEU A 511 19.52 -42.17 -28.78
N PRO A 512 20.64 -41.96 -28.06
CA PRO A 512 21.30 -40.65 -28.02
C PRO A 512 21.75 -40.17 -29.40
N VAL A 513 22.23 -41.09 -30.24
CA VAL A 513 22.66 -40.78 -31.62
C VAL A 513 21.44 -40.40 -32.48
N VAL A 514 20.35 -41.17 -32.39
CA VAL A 514 19.09 -40.85 -33.09
C VAL A 514 18.53 -39.50 -32.64
N GLY A 515 18.52 -39.22 -31.34
CA GLY A 515 18.04 -37.94 -30.82
C GLY A 515 18.94 -36.77 -31.17
N MET A 516 20.25 -36.98 -31.36
CA MET A 516 21.16 -35.96 -31.87
C MET A 516 20.91 -35.67 -33.35
N LEU A 517 20.71 -36.70 -34.17
CA LEU A 517 20.42 -36.55 -35.60
C LEU A 517 19.05 -35.89 -35.80
N LEU A 518 18.02 -36.37 -35.13
CA LEU A 518 16.66 -35.84 -35.25
C LEU A 518 16.38 -34.61 -34.37
N GLN A 519 17.36 -34.15 -33.60
CA GLN A 519 17.26 -33.00 -32.69
C GLN A 519 16.03 -33.11 -31.77
N PHE A 520 15.99 -34.20 -30.99
CA PHE A 520 14.94 -34.41 -30.00
C PHE A 520 15.02 -33.36 -28.90
N SER A 521 13.86 -32.90 -28.44
CA SER A 521 13.75 -32.12 -27.22
C SER A 521 14.14 -32.97 -26.00
N PRO A 522 14.53 -32.36 -24.87
CA PRO A 522 14.80 -33.10 -23.63
C PRO A 522 13.61 -33.97 -23.21
N GLU A 523 12.39 -33.50 -23.45
CA GLU A 523 11.14 -34.20 -23.16
C GLU A 523 10.93 -35.41 -24.09
N GLU A 524 11.20 -35.25 -25.39
CA GLU A 524 11.12 -36.34 -26.37
C GLU A 524 12.14 -37.43 -26.06
N MET A 525 13.37 -37.06 -25.68
CA MET A 525 14.40 -37.98 -25.23
C MET A 525 13.97 -38.76 -23.98
N GLN A 526 13.40 -38.07 -22.99
CA GLN A 526 12.87 -38.70 -21.78
C GLN A 526 11.70 -39.65 -22.08
N LYS A 527 10.77 -39.27 -22.96
CA LYS A 527 9.66 -40.13 -23.38
C LYS A 527 10.14 -41.41 -24.04
N CYS A 528 11.14 -41.34 -24.92
CA CYS A 528 11.71 -42.53 -25.56
C CYS A 528 12.43 -43.45 -24.56
N GLN A 529 13.18 -42.88 -23.62
CA GLN A 529 13.85 -43.65 -22.56
C GLN A 529 12.83 -44.30 -21.60
N GLN A 530 11.77 -43.58 -21.23
CA GLN A 530 10.69 -44.12 -20.40
C GLN A 530 9.94 -45.24 -21.11
N ALA A 531 9.55 -45.05 -22.37
CA ALA A 531 8.87 -46.08 -23.17
C ALA A 531 9.71 -47.36 -23.31
N TYR A 532 11.03 -47.22 -23.45
CA TYR A 532 11.95 -48.36 -23.47
C TYR A 532 12.04 -49.07 -22.11
N ARG A 533 12.20 -48.34 -21.00
CA ARG A 533 12.24 -48.92 -19.65
C ARG A 533 10.95 -49.66 -19.30
N THR A 534 9.80 -49.07 -19.59
CA THR A 534 8.49 -49.71 -19.39
C THR A 534 8.32 -51.00 -20.22
N SER A 535 9.03 -51.13 -21.35
CA SER A 535 9.00 -52.34 -22.17
C SER A 535 9.93 -53.46 -21.67
N ILE A 536 10.95 -53.13 -20.87
CA ILE A 536 11.86 -54.11 -20.25
C ILE A 536 11.25 -54.68 -18.95
N ASP A 537 10.44 -53.90 -18.22
CA ASP A 537 9.86 -54.28 -16.94
C ASP A 537 8.61 -55.19 -17.02
N VAL A 538 8.26 -55.73 -18.19
CA VAL A 538 7.22 -56.77 -18.31
C VAL A 538 7.89 -58.16 -18.14
N PRO A 539 7.61 -58.92 -17.07
CA PRO A 539 8.25 -60.21 -16.83
C PRO A 539 7.80 -61.23 -17.88
N ALA A 540 8.76 -61.99 -18.43
CA ALA A 540 8.48 -63.20 -19.18
C ALA A 540 7.76 -64.21 -18.27
N SER A 541 6.52 -64.55 -18.61
CA SER A 541 5.82 -65.68 -18.02
C SER A 541 6.50 -66.99 -18.47
N PRO A 542 6.79 -67.95 -17.58
CA PRO A 542 7.59 -69.12 -17.93
C PRO A 542 6.68 -70.22 -18.50
N ALA A 543 6.53 -70.28 -19.83
CA ALA A 543 6.03 -71.47 -20.52
C ALA A 543 6.30 -71.41 -22.04
N ASN A 544 7.54 -71.70 -22.43
CA ASN A 544 7.90 -72.60 -23.55
C ASN A 544 9.32 -72.28 -24.02
N GLU A 545 10.25 -73.14 -23.65
CA GLU A 545 11.48 -73.34 -24.39
C GLU A 545 11.13 -73.98 -25.74
N ALA A 546 11.17 -73.18 -26.81
CA ALA A 546 11.44 -73.69 -28.14
C ALA A 546 11.94 -72.55 -29.05
N SER A 547 13.26 -72.55 -29.25
CA SER A 547 14.00 -71.93 -30.36
C SER A 547 13.96 -70.41 -30.49
N GLY A 548 15.16 -69.84 -30.56
CA GLY A 548 15.41 -68.42 -30.68
C GLY A 548 14.63 -67.77 -31.82
N SER A 549 13.90 -66.73 -31.49
CA SER A 549 13.44 -65.74 -32.45
C SER A 549 13.59 -64.38 -31.80
N THR A 550 14.51 -63.61 -32.36
CA THR A 550 14.70 -62.17 -32.19
C THR A 550 13.37 -61.46 -31.94
N LEU A 551 13.27 -60.76 -30.82
CA LEU A 551 12.16 -59.87 -30.45
C LEU A 551 12.03 -58.76 -31.50
N SER A 552 11.28 -59.05 -32.57
CA SER A 552 10.97 -58.12 -33.64
C SER A 552 9.98 -57.07 -33.13
N LEU A 553 10.40 -55.80 -33.15
CA LEU A 553 9.58 -54.61 -32.86
C LEU A 553 8.36 -54.47 -33.79
N PHE A 554 8.25 -55.27 -34.87
CA PHE A 554 7.17 -55.17 -35.85
C PHE A 554 5.89 -55.92 -35.48
N SER A 555 5.83 -56.69 -34.39
CA SER A 555 4.58 -57.35 -33.96
C SER A 555 3.51 -56.37 -33.42
N ARG A 556 3.78 -55.07 -33.43
CA ARG A 556 2.90 -54.01 -32.88
C ARG A 556 2.13 -53.19 -33.93
N PHE A 557 2.39 -53.38 -35.22
CA PHE A 557 1.59 -52.73 -36.26
C PHE A 557 0.57 -53.71 -36.81
N SER A 558 -0.61 -53.76 -36.17
CA SER A 558 -1.80 -54.30 -36.83
C SER A 558 -2.29 -53.23 -37.80
N PHE A 559 -2.12 -53.45 -39.10
CA PHE A 559 -2.86 -52.69 -40.11
C PHE A 559 -4.31 -53.17 -40.06
N SER A 560 -5.19 -52.33 -39.50
CA SER A 560 -6.63 -52.37 -39.76
C SER A 560 -6.99 -51.35 -40.83
#